data_AF-A0A6J4FXA7-F1
#
_entry.id   AF-A0A6J4FXA7-F1
#
_cell.length_a   1.000
_cell.length_b   1.000
_cell.length_c   1.000
_cell.angle_alpha   90.00
_cell.angle_beta   90.00
_cell.angle_gamma   90.00
#
_symmetry.space_group_name_H-M   'P 1'
#
loop_
_entity.id
_entity.type
_entity.pdbx_description
1 polymer ?
#
loop_
_entity_poly.entity_id
_entity_poly.type
_entity_poly.pdbx_seq_one_letter_code
_entity_poly.pdbx_strand_id
1 'polypeptide(L)'
;MDNWGANSGIAMSKTASLSHHHPVSHRPAPRHERPGRLVAWIAAGAVVAAAGLAAWLVLGNGEESADPGEALIGQMRAAASGAAPPSHAFGGSLAVSSGANGLMVTAQGLPTKACVQAGWRLAKDGTVIVNGTLPTRLSAARLADLCGQAEGGATLTWVPDGK
;
A
#
# COMPACT_ATOMS: atom_id res chain seq x y z
N MET A 1 -77.02 2.59 -51.91
CA MET A 1 -77.86 1.58 -51.22
C MET A 1 -76.99 1.17 -50.05
N ASP A 2 -77.15 1.65 -48.82
CA ASP A 2 -78.40 2.01 -48.16
C ASP A 2 -78.15 3.00 -47.02
N ASN A 3 -79.19 3.77 -46.81
CA ASN A 3 -79.41 4.67 -45.70
C ASN A 3 -80.16 3.86 -44.62
N TRP A 4 -80.07 4.30 -43.35
CA TRP A 4 -81.01 3.99 -42.25
C TRP A 4 -80.74 2.72 -41.43
N GLY A 5 -81.05 2.66 -40.13
CA GLY A 5 -81.85 3.55 -39.27
C GLY A 5 -81.25 3.63 -37.86
N ALA A 6 -81.38 4.74 -37.14
CA ALA A 6 -82.59 5.44 -36.69
C ALA A 6 -83.29 4.74 -35.51
N ASN A 7 -83.83 5.59 -34.63
CA ASN A 7 -84.62 5.35 -33.41
C ASN A 7 -83.82 5.13 -32.12
N SER A 8 -84.09 5.81 -31.01
CA SER A 8 -85.10 6.81 -30.59
C SER A 8 -84.48 7.49 -29.36
N GLY A 9 -84.79 8.70 -28.90
CA GLY A 9 -85.87 9.64 -29.12
C GLY A 9 -85.87 10.60 -27.92
N ILE A 10 -86.51 11.76 -28.08
CA ILE A 10 -87.24 12.51 -27.05
C ILE A 10 -86.39 13.02 -25.86
N ALA A 11 -85.86 14.25 -25.91
CA ALA A 11 -86.51 15.55 -25.68
C ALA A 11 -86.43 16.05 -24.23
N MET A 12 -86.09 17.34 -24.12
CA MET A 12 -86.45 18.29 -23.05
C MET A 12 -85.91 18.01 -21.64
N SER A 13 -85.58 18.97 -20.80
CA SER A 13 -85.38 20.41 -20.86
C SER A 13 -84.81 20.78 -19.48
N LYS A 14 -83.83 21.67 -19.45
CA LYS A 14 -83.74 22.82 -18.54
C LYS A 14 -84.02 22.55 -17.04
N THR A 15 -82.99 22.62 -16.19
CA THR A 15 -82.75 23.76 -15.28
C THR A 15 -81.62 23.47 -14.31
N ALA A 16 -80.75 24.47 -14.15
CA ALA A 16 -80.02 24.85 -12.94
C ALA A 16 -79.36 23.72 -12.12
N SER A 17 -78.03 23.66 -12.21
CA SER A 17 -77.26 23.42 -11.00
C SER A 17 -75.90 24.07 -11.08
N LEU A 18 -75.63 24.85 -10.02
CA LEU A 18 -74.38 25.41 -9.53
C LEU A 18 -73.09 24.97 -10.25
N SER A 19 -72.29 25.99 -10.61
CA SER A 19 -70.84 25.92 -10.75
C SER A 19 -70.20 24.95 -9.76
N HIS A 20 -69.79 23.79 -10.25
CA HIS A 20 -68.86 22.90 -9.55
C HIS A 20 -67.52 22.99 -10.26
N HIS A 21 -66.59 23.70 -9.64
CA HIS A 21 -65.18 23.63 -9.99
C HIS A 21 -64.73 22.16 -9.93
N HIS A 22 -64.24 21.63 -11.05
CA HIS A 22 -63.58 20.33 -11.07
C HIS A 22 -62.30 20.42 -10.23
N PRO A 23 -62.10 19.57 -9.20
CA PRO A 23 -60.78 19.42 -8.62
C PRO A 23 -59.91 18.72 -9.67
N VAL A 24 -58.91 19.44 -10.19
CA VAL A 24 -57.82 18.85 -10.95
C VAL A 24 -57.13 17.86 -10.02
N SER A 25 -57.32 16.58 -10.30
CA SER A 25 -56.68 15.49 -9.58
C SER A 25 -55.19 15.49 -9.96
N HIS A 26 -54.39 16.27 -9.23
CA HIS A 26 -52.94 16.21 -9.32
C HIS A 26 -52.49 14.86 -8.76
N ARG A 27 -52.07 13.95 -9.64
CA ARG A 27 -51.27 12.79 -9.24
C ARG A 27 -50.01 13.30 -8.53
N PRO A 28 -49.71 12.89 -7.29
CA PRO A 28 -48.43 13.20 -6.69
C PRO A 28 -47.33 12.48 -7.47
N ALA A 29 -46.36 13.23 -7.96
CA ALA A 29 -45.11 12.66 -8.48
C ALA A 29 -44.44 11.84 -7.37
N PRO A 30 -43.83 10.69 -7.68
CA PRO A 30 -43.09 9.93 -6.67
C PRO A 30 -41.93 10.80 -6.14
N ARG A 31 -41.99 11.15 -4.85
CA ARG A 31 -40.84 11.68 -4.13
C ARG A 31 -39.78 10.59 -4.11
N HIS A 32 -38.73 10.80 -4.90
CA HIS A 32 -37.48 10.08 -4.76
C HIS A 32 -36.90 10.51 -3.40
N GLU A 33 -37.19 9.75 -2.35
CA GLU A 33 -36.51 9.89 -1.06
C GLU A 33 -35.03 9.68 -1.32
N ARG A 34 -34.22 10.74 -1.24
CA ARG A 34 -32.79 10.67 -1.46
C ARG A 34 -32.17 9.96 -0.25
N PRO A 35 -31.72 8.69 -0.33
CA PRO A 35 -30.92 8.09 0.73
C PRO A 35 -29.45 8.59 0.65
N GLY A 36 -29.20 9.62 -0.16
CA GLY A 36 -27.87 10.02 -0.59
C GLY A 36 -27.03 10.72 0.48
N ARG A 37 -27.61 11.31 1.53
CA ARG A 37 -26.80 12.00 2.56
C ARG A 37 -26.13 11.00 3.50
N LEU A 38 -26.87 10.01 4.00
CA LEU A 38 -26.29 8.99 4.89
C LEU A 38 -25.29 8.10 4.13
N VAL A 39 -25.62 7.70 2.90
CA VAL A 39 -24.72 6.93 2.03
C VAL A 39 -23.49 7.75 1.64
N ALA A 40 -23.63 9.06 1.39
CA ALA A 40 -22.48 9.93 1.13
C ALA A 40 -21.59 10.10 2.37
N TRP A 41 -22.14 10.17 3.58
CA TRP A 41 -21.34 10.24 4.81
C TRP A 41 -20.62 8.92 5.10
N ILE A 42 -21.26 7.77 4.85
CA ILE A 42 -20.62 6.45 4.99
C ILE A 42 -19.53 6.27 3.93
N ALA A 43 -19.78 6.68 2.69
CA ALA A 43 -18.78 6.62 1.62
C ALA A 43 -17.60 7.56 1.90
N ALA A 44 -17.86 8.80 2.34
CA ALA A 44 -16.81 9.74 2.72
C ALA A 44 -16.00 9.24 3.94
N GLY A 45 -16.67 8.68 4.95
CA GLY A 45 -16.02 8.07 6.10
C GLY A 45 -15.16 6.87 5.72
N ALA A 46 -15.63 6.02 4.81
CA ALA A 46 -14.85 4.89 4.29
C ALA A 46 -13.62 5.34 3.51
N VAL A 47 -13.71 6.41 2.71
CA VAL A 47 -12.56 6.97 1.98
C VAL A 47 -11.55 7.59 2.95
N VAL A 48 -11.99 8.34 3.96
CA VAL A 48 -11.09 8.93 4.98
C VAL A 48 -10.44 7.84 5.84
N ALA A 49 -11.19 6.80 6.22
CA ALA A 49 -10.64 5.67 6.96
C ALA A 49 -9.64 4.86 6.11
N ALA A 50 -9.94 4.62 4.84
CA ALA A 50 -9.03 3.94 3.93
C ALA A 50 -7.76 4.77 3.67
N ALA A 51 -7.89 6.09 3.48
CA ALA A 51 -6.76 6.99 3.33
C ALA A 51 -5.94 7.09 4.63
N GLY A 52 -6.60 7.11 5.79
CA GLY A 52 -5.94 7.10 7.09
C GLY A 52 -5.20 5.80 7.36
N LEU A 53 -5.77 4.64 7.00
CA LEU A 53 -5.11 3.35 7.13
C LEU A 53 -3.94 3.20 6.15
N ALA A 54 -4.12 3.66 4.91
CA ALA A 54 -3.05 3.69 3.91
C ALA A 54 -1.91 4.64 4.35
N ALA A 55 -2.25 5.82 4.85
CA ALA A 55 -1.29 6.75 5.41
C ALA A 55 -0.61 6.16 6.65
N TRP A 56 -1.33 5.48 7.54
CA TRP A 56 -0.73 4.83 8.72
C TRP A 56 0.16 3.64 8.36
N LEU A 57 -0.14 2.90 7.30
CA LEU A 57 0.74 1.85 6.78
C LEU A 57 1.98 2.43 6.08
N VAL A 58 1.85 3.58 5.43
CA VAL A 58 2.99 4.24 4.76
C VAL A 58 3.88 5.00 5.76
N LEU A 59 3.30 5.65 6.78
CA LEU A 59 4.01 6.45 7.77
C LEU A 59 4.37 5.68 9.05
N GLY A 60 3.56 4.71 9.47
CA GLY A 60 3.74 3.95 10.72
C GLY A 60 4.82 2.86 10.65
N ASN A 61 5.29 2.51 9.46
CA ASN A 61 6.45 1.64 9.26
C ASN A 61 7.77 2.42 9.21
N GLY A 62 7.73 3.75 9.35
CA GLY A 62 8.90 4.61 9.44
C GLY A 62 9.40 4.71 10.87
N GLU A 63 9.89 3.60 11.46
CA GLU A 63 10.95 3.75 12.46
C GLU A 63 12.16 4.25 11.68
N GLU A 64 12.23 5.58 11.50
CA GLU A 64 13.38 6.26 10.96
C GLU A 64 14.52 5.99 11.95
N SER A 65 15.25 4.89 11.70
CA SER A 65 16.49 4.60 12.39
C SER A 65 17.38 5.81 12.16
N ALA A 66 17.41 6.71 13.14
CA ALA A 66 18.27 7.89 13.13
C ALA A 66 19.75 7.50 12.96
N ASP A 67 20.08 6.23 13.25
CA ASP A 67 21.35 5.61 12.89
C ASP A 67 21.28 4.95 11.50
N PRO A 68 22.04 5.44 10.50
CA PRO A 68 22.06 4.86 9.17
C PRO A 68 22.60 3.41 9.15
N GLY A 69 23.33 2.99 10.19
CA GLY A 69 23.80 1.60 10.36
C GLY A 69 22.66 0.63 10.66
N GLU A 70 21.74 0.98 11.57
CA GLU A 70 20.54 0.19 11.83
C GLU A 70 19.58 0.19 10.63
N ALA A 71 19.45 1.31 9.92
CA ALA A 71 18.69 1.37 8.66
C ALA A 71 19.21 0.37 7.61
N LEU A 72 20.54 0.27 7.46
CA LEU A 72 21.17 -0.72 6.57
C LEU A 72 20.86 -2.16 6.98
N ILE A 73 20.94 -2.48 8.28
CA ILE A 73 20.62 -3.83 8.78
C ILE A 73 19.16 -4.18 8.46
N GLY A 74 18.24 -3.24 8.71
CA GLY A 74 16.84 -3.38 8.35
C GLY A 74 16.63 -3.59 6.85
N GLN A 75 17.30 -2.81 6.01
CA GLN A 75 17.24 -2.93 4.55
C GLN A 75 17.77 -4.28 4.06
N MET A 76 18.87 -4.79 4.61
CA MET A 76 19.41 -6.11 4.24
C MET A 76 18.46 -7.25 4.63
N ARG A 77 17.80 -7.16 5.80
CA ARG A 77 16.78 -8.12 6.22
C ARG A 77 15.52 -8.03 5.36
N ALA A 78 15.05 -6.83 5.07
CA ALA A 78 13.93 -6.61 4.16
C ALA A 78 14.23 -7.18 2.77
N ALA A 79 15.45 -6.97 2.27
CA ALA A 79 15.92 -7.52 1.02
C ALA A 79 15.90 -9.06 1.01
N ALA A 80 16.28 -9.70 2.13
CA ALA A 80 16.16 -11.14 2.29
C ALA A 80 14.72 -11.65 2.24
N SER A 81 13.74 -10.84 2.69
CA SER A 81 12.31 -11.16 2.59
C SER A 81 11.68 -10.84 1.22
N GLY A 82 12.48 -10.37 0.24
CA GLY A 82 12.02 -10.02 -1.10
C GLY A 82 11.69 -8.53 -1.29
N ALA A 83 11.90 -7.70 -0.27
CA ALA A 83 11.72 -6.24 -0.33
C ALA A 83 13.10 -5.54 -0.39
N ALA A 84 13.76 -5.62 -1.54
CA ALA A 84 15.10 -5.06 -1.74
C ALA A 84 15.04 -3.73 -2.52
N PRO A 85 15.27 -2.56 -1.89
CA PRO A 85 15.57 -1.35 -2.64
C PRO A 85 16.90 -1.53 -3.39
N PRO A 86 17.09 -0.89 -4.56
CA PRO A 86 18.33 -1.02 -5.34
C PRO A 86 19.56 -0.39 -4.65
N SER A 87 19.33 0.49 -3.67
CA SER A 87 20.36 1.19 -2.90
C SER A 87 20.02 1.23 -1.42
N HIS A 88 21.06 1.29 -0.58
CA HIS A 88 20.92 1.40 0.87
C HIS A 88 21.19 2.81 1.40
N ALA A 89 20.96 3.04 2.70
CA ALA A 89 21.06 4.35 3.36
C ALA A 89 22.39 5.12 3.14
N PHE A 90 23.50 4.41 2.91
CA PHE A 90 24.81 5.02 2.62
C PHE A 90 25.06 5.38 1.13
N GLY A 91 24.05 5.23 0.26
CA GLY A 91 24.17 5.57 -1.18
C GLY A 91 24.83 4.50 -2.05
N GLY A 92 25.21 3.36 -1.46
CA GLY A 92 25.73 2.19 -2.17
C GLY A 92 24.63 1.24 -2.65
N SER A 93 25.01 0.23 -3.43
CA SER A 93 24.07 -0.73 -4.02
C SER A 93 23.70 -1.83 -3.04
N LEU A 94 22.45 -2.29 -3.15
CA LEU A 94 21.94 -3.46 -2.43
C LEU A 94 21.37 -4.45 -3.46
N ALA A 95 21.89 -5.67 -3.44
CA ALA A 95 21.53 -6.71 -4.39
C ALA A 95 21.15 -7.99 -3.66
N VAL A 96 20.18 -8.72 -4.21
CA VAL A 96 19.79 -10.04 -3.74
C VAL A 96 20.07 -11.03 -4.86
N SER A 97 20.75 -12.13 -4.53
CA SER A 97 21.03 -13.22 -5.45
C SER A 97 20.63 -14.55 -4.81
N SER A 98 19.93 -15.40 -5.54
CA SER A 98 19.69 -16.79 -5.16
C SER A 98 20.74 -17.70 -5.81
N GLY A 99 21.34 -18.58 -5.02
CA GLY A 99 22.33 -19.55 -5.48
C GLY A 99 22.15 -20.92 -4.83
N ALA A 100 23.07 -21.84 -5.13
CA ALA A 100 23.06 -23.20 -4.57
C ALA A 100 23.10 -23.24 -3.03
N ASN A 101 23.69 -22.20 -2.41
CA ASN A 101 23.81 -22.07 -0.95
C ASN A 101 22.68 -21.23 -0.32
N GLY A 102 21.60 -20.97 -1.05
CA GLY A 102 20.47 -20.17 -0.58
C GLY A 102 20.48 -18.72 -1.06
N LEU A 103 19.70 -17.89 -0.38
CA LEU A 103 19.58 -16.47 -0.67
C LEU A 103 20.78 -15.71 -0.09
N MET A 104 21.37 -14.82 -0.89
CA MET A 104 22.49 -13.97 -0.49
C MET A 104 22.11 -12.52 -0.73
N VAL A 105 22.32 -11.67 0.28
CA VAL A 105 22.12 -10.22 0.20
C VAL A 105 23.49 -9.56 0.21
N THR A 106 23.79 -8.74 -0.79
CA THR A 106 25.07 -8.04 -0.92
C THR A 106 24.85 -6.54 -0.90
N ALA A 107 25.57 -5.85 -0.03
CA ALA A 107 25.66 -4.40 0.07
C ALA A 107 27.07 -3.95 -0.33
N GLN A 108 27.21 -3.01 -1.26
CA GLN A 108 28.50 -2.46 -1.70
C GLN A 108 28.65 -0.98 -1.36
N GLY A 109 29.89 -0.52 -1.19
CA GLY A 109 30.17 0.90 -0.93
C GLY A 109 29.89 1.30 0.52
N LEU A 110 30.08 0.36 1.46
CA LEU A 110 29.85 0.62 2.87
C LEU A 110 31.04 1.34 3.51
N PRO A 111 30.80 2.40 4.31
CA PRO A 111 31.82 2.92 5.21
C PRO A 111 32.28 1.83 6.18
N THR A 112 33.57 1.81 6.53
CA THR A 112 34.16 0.78 7.41
C THR A 112 33.36 0.57 8.70
N LYS A 113 32.95 1.66 9.36
CA LYS A 113 32.16 1.60 10.61
C LYS A 113 30.80 0.90 10.41
N ALA A 114 30.09 1.23 9.33
CA ALA A 114 28.79 0.63 9.02
C ALA A 114 28.92 -0.85 8.67
N CYS A 115 29.94 -1.22 7.90
CA CYS A 115 30.26 -2.61 7.58
C CYS A 115 30.53 -3.46 8.83
N VAL A 116 31.29 -2.93 9.80
CA VAL A 116 31.55 -3.64 11.08
C VAL A 116 30.28 -3.81 11.90
N GLN A 117 29.48 -2.75 12.06
CA GLN A 117 28.24 -2.78 12.82
C GLN A 117 27.24 -3.77 12.20
N ALA A 118 26.97 -3.65 10.89
CA ALA A 118 26.06 -4.51 10.18
C ALA A 118 26.55 -5.96 10.17
N GLY A 119 27.84 -6.19 9.88
CA GLY A 119 28.44 -7.52 9.89
C GLY A 119 28.33 -8.20 11.25
N TRP A 120 28.54 -7.48 12.35
CA TRP A 120 28.41 -8.05 13.68
C TRP A 120 26.96 -8.41 14.04
N ARG A 121 25.99 -7.59 13.61
CA ARG A 121 24.57 -7.81 13.88
C ARG A 121 23.99 -8.95 13.04
N LEU A 122 24.29 -8.95 11.74
CA LEU A 122 23.79 -9.96 10.79
C LEU A 122 24.42 -11.34 11.02
N ALA A 123 25.65 -11.40 11.54
CA ALA A 123 26.31 -12.65 11.88
C ALA A 123 25.62 -13.46 12.98
N LYS A 124 24.64 -12.88 13.70
CA LYS A 124 23.83 -13.59 14.69
C LYS A 124 22.71 -14.41 14.05
N ASP A 125 22.27 -13.99 12.87
CA ASP A 125 21.10 -14.52 12.16
C ASP A 125 21.51 -15.10 10.79
N GLY A 126 22.79 -15.40 10.59
CA GLY A 126 23.31 -15.89 9.33
C GLY A 126 24.82 -15.83 9.20
N THR A 127 25.30 -16.17 8.01
CA THR A 127 26.72 -16.15 7.65
C THR A 127 27.08 -14.82 6.97
N VAL A 128 28.18 -14.21 7.40
CA VAL A 128 28.65 -12.92 6.87
C VAL A 128 29.98 -13.10 6.14
N ILE A 129 30.07 -12.53 4.96
CA ILE A 129 31.24 -12.51 4.07
C ILE A 129 31.58 -11.04 3.81
N VAL A 130 32.84 -10.65 4.02
CA VAL A 130 33.29 -9.26 3.85
C VAL A 130 34.32 -9.22 2.74
N ASN A 131 34.10 -8.38 1.72
CA ASN A 131 34.97 -8.26 0.54
C ASN A 131 35.30 -9.62 -0.10
N GLY A 132 34.31 -10.52 -0.16
CA GLY A 132 34.48 -11.88 -0.69
C GLY A 132 35.21 -12.86 0.24
N THR A 133 35.64 -12.42 1.43
CA THR A 133 36.32 -13.27 2.43
C THR A 133 35.34 -13.70 3.52
N LEU A 134 35.19 -15.02 3.71
CA LEU A 134 34.47 -15.59 4.85
C LEU A 134 35.42 -15.66 6.07
N PRO A 135 35.22 -14.87 7.14
CA PRO A 135 36.07 -14.93 8.31
C PRO A 135 35.94 -16.28 9.03
N THR A 136 37.07 -16.93 9.32
CA THR A 136 37.11 -18.19 10.09
C THR A 136 36.69 -18.02 11.54
N ARG A 137 36.97 -16.84 12.13
CA ARG A 137 36.48 -16.42 13.45
C ARG A 137 35.98 -14.99 13.36
N LEU A 138 34.74 -14.79 13.82
CA LEU A 138 34.13 -13.47 13.93
C LEU A 138 34.60 -12.77 15.21
N SER A 139 35.22 -11.60 15.05
CA SER A 139 35.51 -10.65 16.12
C SER A 139 35.37 -9.23 15.57
N ALA A 140 35.14 -8.25 16.46
CA ALA A 140 35.06 -6.85 16.05
C ALA A 140 36.35 -6.37 15.36
N ALA A 141 37.51 -6.78 15.87
CA ALA A 141 38.81 -6.48 15.26
C ALA A 141 38.93 -7.08 13.86
N ARG A 142 38.54 -8.35 13.69
CA ARG A 142 38.64 -9.00 12.38
C ARG A 142 37.71 -8.38 11.34
N LEU A 143 36.50 -7.98 11.74
CA LEU A 143 35.60 -7.25 10.88
C LEU A 143 36.16 -5.87 10.52
N ALA A 144 36.75 -5.15 11.47
CA ALA A 144 37.36 -3.85 11.20
C ALA A 144 38.50 -3.96 10.17
N ASP A 145 39.36 -4.97 10.31
CA ASP A 145 40.41 -5.24 9.32
C ASP A 145 39.81 -5.51 7.94
N LEU A 146 38.86 -6.45 7.84
CA LEU A 146 38.27 -6.85 6.56
C LEU A 146 37.51 -5.69 5.90
N CYS A 147 36.72 -4.94 6.66
CA CYS A 147 35.97 -3.77 6.16
C CYS A 147 36.89 -2.59 5.81
N GLY A 148 38.12 -2.55 6.32
CA GLY A 148 39.11 -1.51 6.04
C GLY A 148 39.97 -1.77 4.80
N GLN A 149 39.94 -2.99 4.24
CA GLN A 149 40.82 -3.39 3.12
C GLN A 149 40.39 -2.86 1.74
N ALA A 150 39.15 -2.39 1.61
CA ALA A 150 38.62 -1.95 0.32
C ALA A 150 38.79 -0.44 0.11
N GLU A 151 39.60 -0.09 -0.88
CA GLU A 151 39.73 1.27 -1.41
C GLU A 151 38.41 1.65 -2.12
N GLY A 152 37.57 2.48 -1.48
CA GLY A 152 36.27 2.90 -2.04
C GLY A 152 35.03 2.35 -1.33
N GLY A 153 35.22 1.65 -0.21
CA GLY A 153 34.13 1.16 0.64
C GLY A 153 34.00 -0.35 0.62
N ALA A 154 33.60 -0.91 1.76
CA ALA A 154 33.50 -2.36 1.94
C ALA A 154 32.28 -2.94 1.21
N THR A 155 32.41 -4.18 0.80
CA THR A 155 31.32 -5.03 0.36
C THR A 155 30.97 -6.01 1.47
N LEU A 156 29.71 -6.05 1.87
CA LEU A 156 29.18 -6.96 2.87
C LEU A 156 28.15 -7.88 2.21
N THR A 157 28.42 -9.18 2.21
CA THR A 157 27.50 -10.20 1.76
C THR A 157 27.01 -11.00 2.97
N TRP A 158 25.71 -11.17 3.08
CA TRP A 158 25.06 -11.90 4.17
C TRP A 158 24.17 -13.00 3.60
N VAL A 159 24.29 -14.18 4.18
CA VAL A 159 23.46 -15.36 3.89
C VAL A 159 22.60 -15.61 5.13
N PRO A 160 21.29 -15.37 5.09
CA PRO A 160 20.42 -15.59 6.24
C PRO A 160 20.37 -17.07 6.61
N ASP A 161 20.41 -17.38 7.91
CA ASP A 161 20.03 -18.70 8.39
C ASP A 161 18.49 -18.76 8.32
N GLY A 162 17.93 -19.64 7.50
CA GLY A 162 16.50 -19.69 7.15
C GLY A 162 15.54 -20.10 8.27
N LYS A 163 15.61 -19.45 9.44
CA LYS A 163 14.69 -19.63 10.56
C LYS A 163 13.34 -18.96 10.33
#